data_AF-A0A7G6YHV2-F1
#
_entry.id   AF-A0A7G6YHV2-F1
#
_cell.length_a   1.000
_cell.length_b   1.000
_cell.length_c   1.000
_cell.angle_alpha   90.00
_cell.angle_beta   90.00
_cell.angle_gamma   90.00
#
_symmetry.space_group_name_H-M   'P 1'
#
loop_
_entity.id
_entity.type
_entity.pdbx_description
1 polymer ?
#
loop_
_entity_poly.entity_id
_entity_poly.type
_entity_poly.pdbx_seq_one_letter_code
_entity_poly.pdbx_strand_id
1 'polypeptide(L)'
;MLFLKRLTTILVMVYLLLALLFIFSQAARDTFASAIGLGTEPAAFYYTLFVTGVVLLAALLIVENIDSVLLRRSVTQHEGKINELKARLYDHQLEQRERDFQQRPGTVPGTTTYPDEIVMTPTPGAPVGSIPRRPVFPQEDPSLSNAPLEKPNTIIPPANDADNSTTR
;
A
#
# COMPACT_ATOMS: atom_id res chain seq x y z
N MET A 1 -1.22 -11.64 -15.16
CA MET A 1 -1.52 -11.87 -13.74
C MET A 1 -3.00 -12.15 -13.52
N LEU A 2 -3.90 -11.20 -13.80
CA LEU A 2 -5.35 -11.38 -13.59
C LEU A 2 -5.96 -12.55 -14.36
N PHE A 3 -5.60 -12.73 -15.64
CA PHE A 3 -6.11 -13.83 -16.46
C PHE A 3 -5.62 -15.20 -15.99
N LEU A 4 -4.34 -15.33 -15.62
CA LEU A 4 -3.77 -16.59 -15.12
C LEU A 4 -4.41 -16.96 -13.78
N LYS A 5 -4.53 -16.01 -12.86
CA LYS A 5 -5.22 -16.19 -11.58
C LYS A 5 -6.66 -16.65 -11.78
N ARG A 6 -7.44 -15.91 -12.60
CA ARG A 6 -8.82 -16.25 -12.90
C ARG A 6 -8.94 -17.63 -13.55
N LEU A 7 -8.06 -17.97 -14.49
CA LEU A 7 -8.05 -19.28 -15.14
C LEU A 7 -7.80 -20.40 -14.14
N THR A 8 -6.77 -20.27 -13.29
CA THR A 8 -6.45 -21.27 -12.27
C THR A 8 -7.60 -21.43 -11.27
N THR A 9 -8.20 -20.33 -10.80
CA THR A 9 -9.36 -20.38 -9.90
C THR A 9 -10.56 -21.08 -10.55
N ILE A 10 -10.88 -20.75 -11.80
CA ILE A 10 -11.98 -21.40 -12.54
C ILE A 10 -11.71 -22.90 -12.68
N LEU A 11 -10.47 -23.28 -13.03
CA LEU A 11 -10.08 -24.67 -13.21
C LEU A 11 -10.22 -25.46 -11.89
N VAL A 12 -9.81 -24.87 -10.76
CA VAL A 12 -10.01 -25.46 -9.43
C VAL A 12 -11.49 -25.59 -9.09
N MET A 13 -12.31 -24.57 -9.34
CA MET A 13 -13.75 -24.63 -9.07
C MET A 13 -14.46 -25.72 -9.88
N VAL A 14 -14.14 -25.81 -11.18
CA VAL A 14 -14.66 -26.89 -12.05
C VAL A 14 -14.19 -28.25 -11.57
N TYR A 15 -12.91 -28.37 -11.19
CA TYR A 15 -12.37 -29.60 -10.65
C TYR A 15 -13.08 -30.03 -9.35
N LEU A 16 -13.37 -29.10 -8.44
CA LEU A 16 -14.12 -29.41 -7.21
C LEU A 16 -15.54 -29.89 -7.50
N LEU A 17 -16.22 -29.29 -8.48
CA LEU A 17 -17.55 -29.74 -8.92
C LEU A 17 -17.50 -31.15 -9.51
N LEU A 18 -16.50 -31.45 -10.35
CA LEU A 18 -16.30 -32.79 -10.91
C LEU A 18 -15.93 -33.80 -9.82
N ALA A 19 -15.07 -33.43 -8.88
CA ALA A 19 -14.71 -34.27 -7.75
C ALA A 19 -15.94 -34.62 -6.91
N LEU A 20 -16.79 -33.63 -6.62
CA LEU A 20 -18.04 -33.84 -5.90
C LEU A 20 -18.97 -34.76 -6.71
N LEU A 21 -19.12 -34.52 -8.01
CA LEU A 21 -19.91 -35.38 -8.89
C LEU A 21 -19.44 -36.85 -8.84
N PHE A 22 -18.13 -37.11 -8.89
CA PHE A 22 -17.58 -38.46 -8.84
C PHE A 22 -17.72 -39.13 -7.46
N ILE A 23 -17.81 -38.34 -6.38
CA ILE A 23 -18.09 -38.86 -5.03
C ILE A 23 -19.56 -39.28 -4.92
N PHE A 24 -20.48 -38.50 -5.48
CA PHE A 24 -21.92 -38.77 -5.36
C PHE A 24 -22.48 -39.71 -6.44
N SER A 25 -21.88 -39.75 -7.62
CA SER A 25 -22.36 -40.54 -8.76
C SER A 25 -21.36 -41.62 -9.16
N GLN A 26 -21.66 -42.85 -8.74
CA GLN A 26 -20.87 -44.03 -9.10
C GLN A 26 -20.89 -44.29 -10.61
N ALA A 27 -22.02 -44.05 -11.29
CA ALA A 27 -22.14 -44.19 -12.74
C ALA A 27 -21.22 -43.22 -13.50
N ALA A 28 -21.13 -41.96 -13.04
CA ALA A 28 -20.23 -40.98 -13.64
C ALA A 28 -18.76 -41.36 -13.43
N ARG A 29 -18.42 -41.86 -12.24
CA ARG A 29 -17.08 -42.37 -11.92
C ARG A 29 -16.67 -43.51 -12.82
N ASP A 30 -17.49 -44.54 -12.94
CA ASP A 30 -17.15 -45.76 -13.69
C ASP A 30 -17.03 -45.46 -15.21
N THR A 31 -17.88 -44.57 -15.73
CA THR A 31 -17.77 -44.07 -17.12
C THR A 31 -16.45 -43.34 -17.34
N PHE A 32 -16.07 -42.44 -16.44
CA PHE A 32 -14.86 -41.63 -16.56
C PHE A 32 -13.57 -42.46 -16.35
N ALA A 33 -13.57 -43.38 -15.38
CA ALA A 33 -12.47 -44.31 -15.14
C ALA A 33 -12.21 -45.17 -16.38
N SER A 34 -13.27 -45.70 -16.99
CA SER A 34 -13.16 -46.49 -18.23
C SER A 34 -12.61 -45.66 -19.41
N ALA A 35 -12.97 -44.38 -19.51
CA ALA A 35 -12.52 -43.50 -20.58
C ALA A 35 -11.03 -43.14 -20.49
N ILE A 36 -10.46 -43.10 -19.28
CA ILE A 36 -9.06 -42.72 -19.04
C ILE A 36 -8.18 -43.97 -18.86
N GLY A 37 -8.77 -45.17 -18.93
CA GLY A 37 -8.05 -46.42 -18.74
C GLY A 37 -7.55 -46.63 -17.31
N LEU A 38 -8.07 -45.89 -16.34
CA LEU A 38 -7.90 -46.24 -14.93
C LEU A 38 -8.80 -47.45 -14.68
N GLY A 39 -8.19 -48.60 -14.38
CA GLY A 39 -8.92 -49.85 -14.13
C GLY A 39 -10.07 -49.68 -13.14
N THR A 40 -10.97 -50.66 -13.07
CA THR A 40 -12.18 -50.63 -12.23
C THR A 40 -11.92 -50.63 -10.72
N GLU A 41 -10.67 -50.48 -10.29
CA GLU A 41 -10.28 -50.40 -8.89
C GLU A 41 -10.61 -49.01 -8.31
N PRO A 42 -11.56 -48.93 -7.35
CA PRO A 42 -12.00 -47.65 -6.81
C PRO A 42 -10.88 -46.93 -6.03
N ALA A 43 -9.96 -47.68 -5.40
CA ALA A 43 -8.87 -47.10 -4.62
C ALA A 43 -7.91 -46.28 -5.49
N ALA A 44 -7.51 -46.80 -6.65
CA ALA A 44 -6.65 -46.09 -7.60
C ALA A 44 -7.33 -44.82 -8.14
N PHE A 45 -8.64 -44.86 -8.38
CA PHE A 45 -9.40 -43.69 -8.82
C PHE A 45 -9.41 -42.57 -7.76
N TYR A 46 -9.71 -42.89 -6.50
CA TYR A 46 -9.73 -41.88 -5.44
C TYR A 46 -8.33 -41.35 -5.12
N TYR A 47 -7.30 -42.20 -5.20
CA TYR A 47 -5.91 -41.76 -5.03
C TYR A 47 -5.48 -40.78 -6.12
N THR A 48 -5.76 -41.09 -7.38
CA THR A 48 -5.43 -40.19 -8.50
C THR A 48 -6.23 -38.90 -8.44
N LEU A 49 -7.51 -38.96 -8.07
CA LEU A 49 -8.32 -37.79 -7.80
C LEU A 49 -7.67 -36.95 -6.69
N PHE A 50 -7.35 -37.53 -5.54
CA PHE A 50 -6.72 -36.83 -4.42
C PHE A 50 -5.40 -36.16 -4.81
N VAL A 51 -4.48 -36.90 -5.46
CA VAL A 51 -3.19 -36.35 -5.91
C VAL A 51 -3.38 -35.19 -6.88
N THR A 52 -4.29 -35.33 -7.84
CA THR A 52 -4.61 -34.26 -8.80
C THR A 52 -5.15 -33.03 -8.07
N GLY A 53 -6.02 -33.22 -7.08
CA GLY A 53 -6.58 -32.15 -6.26
C GLY A 53 -5.51 -31.42 -5.44
N VAL A 54 -4.58 -32.16 -4.83
CA VAL A 54 -3.44 -31.57 -4.10
C VAL A 54 -2.56 -30.73 -5.03
N VAL A 55 -2.25 -31.24 -6.24
CA VAL A 55 -1.46 -30.49 -7.23
C VAL A 55 -2.16 -29.21 -7.66
N LEU A 56 -3.47 -29.26 -7.92
CA LEU A 56 -4.27 -28.10 -8.31
C LEU A 56 -4.37 -27.06 -7.19
N LEU A 57 -4.58 -27.50 -5.94
CA LEU A 57 -4.57 -26.60 -4.78
C LEU A 57 -3.20 -25.95 -4.55
N ALA A 58 -2.13 -26.72 -4.68
CA ALA A 58 -0.77 -26.19 -4.59
C ALA A 58 -0.51 -25.14 -5.68
N ALA A 59 -0.94 -25.42 -6.91
CA ALA A 59 -0.83 -24.46 -8.01
C ALA A 59 -1.60 -23.16 -7.72
N LEU A 60 -2.82 -23.26 -7.18
CA LEU A 60 -3.60 -22.09 -6.78
C LEU A 60 -2.85 -21.27 -5.72
N LEU A 61 -2.32 -21.92 -4.69
CA LEU A 61 -1.58 -21.26 -3.61
C LEU A 61 -0.33 -20.54 -4.13
N ILE A 62 0.42 -21.17 -5.04
CA ILE A 62 1.60 -20.58 -5.67
C ILE A 62 1.20 -19.33 -6.46
N VAL A 63 0.15 -19.42 -7.27
CA VAL A 63 -0.33 -18.29 -8.08
C VAL A 63 -0.76 -17.11 -7.18
N GLU A 64 -1.46 -17.36 -6.08
CA GLU A 64 -1.86 -16.30 -5.15
C GLU A 64 -0.69 -15.68 -4.38
N ASN A 65 0.30 -16.48 -4.01
CA ASN A 65 1.52 -15.98 -3.37
C ASN A 65 2.35 -15.11 -4.33
N ILE A 66 2.50 -15.54 -5.60
CA ILE A 66 3.22 -14.77 -6.61
C ILE A 66 2.55 -13.41 -6.84
N ASP A 67 1.21 -13.40 -6.96
CA ASP A 67 0.44 -12.16 -7.14
C ASP A 67 0.68 -11.18 -5.97
N SER A 68 0.66 -11.69 -4.73
CA SER A 68 0.91 -10.89 -3.51
C SER A 68 2.33 -10.33 -3.44
N VAL A 69 3.33 -11.13 -3.82
CA VAL A 69 4.73 -10.70 -3.83
C VAL A 69 4.98 -9.66 -4.93
N LEU A 70 4.39 -9.85 -6.11
CA LEU A 70 4.50 -8.90 -7.22
C LEU A 70 3.92 -7.53 -6.87
N LEU A 71 2.75 -7.51 -6.20
CA LEU A 71 2.15 -6.27 -5.71
C LEU A 71 3.03 -5.56 -4.68
N ARG A 72 3.60 -6.29 -3.72
CA ARG A 72 4.54 -5.69 -2.74
C ARG A 72 5.75 -5.09 -3.43
N ARG A 73 6.31 -5.79 -4.43
CA ARG A 73 7.45 -5.30 -5.20
C ARG A 73 7.11 -4.02 -5.97
N SER A 74 5.97 -3.95 -6.65
CA SER A 74 5.59 -2.73 -7.38
C SER A 74 5.40 -1.55 -6.43
N VAL A 75 4.77 -1.76 -5.27
CA VAL A 75 4.60 -0.72 -4.24
C VAL A 75 5.95 -0.18 -3.76
N THR A 76 6.90 -1.05 -3.40
CA THR A 76 8.24 -0.59 -2.97
C THR A 76 9.00 0.19 -4.05
N GLN A 77 8.82 -0.16 -5.32
CA GLN A 77 9.41 0.59 -6.44
C GLN A 77 8.78 1.97 -6.59
N HIS A 78 7.47 2.09 -6.37
CA HIS A 78 6.78 3.38 -6.40
C HIS A 78 7.18 4.25 -5.20
N GLU A 79 7.30 3.66 -4.01
CA GLU A 79 7.78 4.36 -2.80
C GLU A 79 9.21 4.89 -2.96
N GLY A 80 10.11 4.12 -3.57
CA GLY A 80 11.48 4.57 -3.87
C GLY A 80 11.50 5.80 -4.77
N LYS A 81 10.71 5.79 -5.86
CA LYS A 81 10.60 6.95 -6.76
C LYS A 81 10.00 8.18 -6.08
N ILE A 82 9.03 7.98 -5.19
CA ILE A 82 8.46 9.07 -4.39
C ILE A 82 9.53 9.66 -3.46
N ASN A 83 10.35 8.81 -2.84
CA ASN A 83 11.42 9.28 -1.98
C ASN A 83 12.48 10.07 -2.77
N GLU A 84 12.86 9.60 -3.96
CA GLU A 84 13.75 10.34 -4.86
C GLU A 84 13.15 11.69 -5.30
N LEU A 85 11.86 11.73 -5.65
CA LEU A 85 11.18 12.97 -6.02
C LEU A 85 11.10 13.95 -4.85
N LYS A 86 10.85 13.45 -3.63
CA LYS A 86 10.87 14.26 -2.41
C LYS A 86 12.26 14.82 -2.14
N ALA A 87 13.31 14.02 -2.30
CA ALA A 87 14.69 14.47 -2.17
C ALA A 87 15.01 15.57 -3.20
N ARG A 88 14.68 15.35 -4.48
CA ARG A 88 14.88 16.38 -5.53
C ARG A 88 14.11 17.66 -5.27
N LEU A 89 12.89 17.58 -4.74
CA LEU A 89 12.10 18.75 -4.40
C LEU A 89 12.72 19.50 -3.21
N TYR A 90 13.22 18.76 -2.21
CA TYR A 90 13.93 19.33 -1.08
C TYR A 90 15.23 20.01 -1.52
N ASP A 91 16.02 19.36 -2.38
CA ASP A 91 17.26 19.90 -2.94
C ASP A 91 16.97 21.18 -3.74
N HIS A 92 15.94 21.20 -4.57
CA HIS A 92 15.52 22.39 -5.31
C HIS A 92 15.07 23.53 -4.39
N GLN A 93 14.33 23.24 -3.31
CA GLN A 93 13.94 24.27 -2.33
C GLN A 93 15.15 24.82 -1.57
N LEU A 94 16.13 23.97 -1.24
CA LEU A 94 17.36 24.39 -0.59
C LEU A 94 18.19 25.29 -1.52
N GLU A 95 18.34 24.89 -2.78
CA GLU A 95 19.09 25.64 -3.79
C GLU A 95 18.43 26.99 -4.10
N GLN A 96 17.10 27.05 -4.16
CA GLN A 96 16.36 28.32 -4.30
C GLN A 96 16.59 29.22 -3.08
N ARG A 97 16.48 28.67 -1.86
CA ARG A 97 16.73 29.44 -0.63
C ARG A 97 18.16 29.97 -0.56
N GLU A 98 19.14 29.19 -1.01
CA GLU A 98 20.54 29.62 -1.03
C GLU A 98 20.79 30.73 -2.06
N ARG A 99 20.17 30.64 -3.25
CA ARG A 99 20.19 31.73 -4.23
C ARG A 99 19.53 33.00 -3.71
N ASP A 100 18.40 32.89 -3.00
CA ASP A 100 17.74 34.04 -2.36
C ASP A 100 18.63 34.68 -1.28
N PHE A 101 19.40 33.87 -0.54
CA PHE A 101 20.39 34.36 0.43
C PHE A 101 21.58 35.04 -0.25
N GLN A 102 22.08 34.51 -1.37
CA GLN A 102 23.24 35.06 -2.09
C GLN A 102 22.89 36.28 -2.95
N GLN A 103 21.66 36.37 -3.45
CA GLN A 103 21.20 37.53 -4.22
C GLN A 103 20.75 38.69 -3.34
N ARG A 104 20.71 38.54 -2.01
CA ARG A 104 20.43 39.65 -1.09
C ARG A 104 21.71 40.48 -0.89
N PRO A 105 21.82 41.70 -1.44
CA PRO A 105 22.92 42.59 -1.11
C PRO A 105 22.79 42.94 0.39
N GLY A 106 23.92 42.95 1.08
CA GLY A 106 23.99 42.97 2.54
C GLY A 106 22.94 43.85 3.24
N THR A 107 22.25 43.27 4.21
CA THR A 107 21.53 44.05 5.22
C THR A 107 21.98 43.61 6.60
N VAL A 108 22.57 44.59 7.28
CA VAL A 108 22.91 44.71 8.70
C VAL A 108 21.89 44.00 9.61
N PRO A 109 22.31 43.38 10.74
CA PRO A 109 21.39 42.71 11.65
C PRO A 109 20.47 43.74 12.33
N GLY A 110 19.15 43.61 12.15
CA GLY A 110 18.19 44.52 12.74
C GLY A 110 16.74 44.06 12.62
N THR A 111 16.14 43.84 13.79
CA THR A 111 14.70 43.96 14.12
C THR A 111 13.68 43.02 13.47
N THR A 112 13.15 42.14 14.31
CA THR A 112 11.83 41.49 14.20
C THR A 112 10.74 42.57 14.22
N THR A 113 10.09 42.82 13.08
CA THR A 113 8.88 43.64 13.04
C THR A 113 7.70 42.72 12.75
N TYR A 114 6.87 42.51 13.77
CA TYR A 114 5.51 41.97 13.63
C TYR A 114 4.69 42.96 12.78
N PRO A 115 3.91 42.52 11.78
CA PRO A 115 3.00 43.44 11.10
C PRO A 115 1.87 43.84 12.05
N ASP A 116 1.82 45.15 12.28
CA ASP A 116 0.84 45.90 13.05
C ASP A 116 -0.60 45.61 12.56
N GLU A 117 -1.51 45.41 13.52
CA GLU A 117 -2.95 45.31 13.28
C GLU A 117 -3.47 46.67 12.80
N ILE A 118 -3.78 46.77 11.50
CA ILE A 118 -4.41 47.96 10.94
C ILE A 118 -5.89 47.93 11.33
N VAL A 119 -6.23 48.69 12.38
CA VAL A 119 -7.60 49.06 12.76
C VAL A 119 -8.28 49.76 11.56
N MET A 120 -9.24 49.08 10.93
CA MET A 120 -10.05 49.65 9.84
C MET A 120 -11.15 50.57 10.39
N THR A 121 -11.01 51.88 10.15
CA THR A 121 -12.16 52.81 10.02
C THR A 121 -12.64 52.84 8.56
N PRO A 122 -13.96 52.78 8.29
CA PRO A 122 -14.46 52.62 6.92
C PRO A 122 -14.51 53.97 6.18
N THR A 123 -13.92 54.04 4.99
CA THR A 123 -14.14 55.13 4.02
C THR A 123 -14.72 54.54 2.73
N PRO A 124 -15.89 54.99 2.24
CA PRO A 124 -16.51 54.44 1.03
C PRO A 124 -16.01 55.15 -0.25
N GLY A 125 -15.53 54.37 -1.22
CA GLY A 125 -15.39 54.80 -2.62
C GLY A 125 -13.96 54.85 -3.17
N ALA A 126 -13.45 53.71 -3.66
CA ALA A 126 -12.36 53.63 -4.66
C ALA A 126 -12.35 52.21 -5.30
N PRO A 127 -11.92 52.08 -6.57
CA PRO A 127 -12.24 50.94 -7.43
C PRO A 127 -11.44 49.67 -7.12
N VAL A 128 -12.06 48.54 -7.48
CA VAL A 128 -11.66 47.15 -7.25
C VAL A 128 -10.23 46.85 -7.71
N GLY A 129 -9.28 46.84 -6.77
CA GLY A 129 -7.94 46.30 -6.94
C GLY A 129 -7.80 44.99 -6.15
N SER A 130 -7.41 43.92 -6.84
CA SER A 130 -7.35 42.54 -6.35
C SER A 130 -6.72 42.35 -4.96
N ILE A 131 -7.52 41.85 -4.02
CA ILE A 131 -7.11 41.32 -2.72
C ILE A 131 -6.12 40.16 -2.94
N PRO A 132 -4.96 40.09 -2.25
CA PRO A 132 -4.14 38.89 -2.29
C PRO A 132 -4.92 37.74 -1.62
N ARG A 133 -5.44 36.83 -2.46
CA ARG A 133 -6.10 35.62 -2.00
C ARG A 133 -5.08 34.77 -1.24
N ARG A 134 -5.27 34.66 0.08
CA ARG A 134 -4.67 33.60 0.90
C ARG A 134 -4.90 32.26 0.19
N PRO A 135 -3.89 31.39 0.01
CA PRO A 135 -4.12 30.07 -0.54
C PRO A 135 -5.00 29.30 0.46
N VAL A 136 -6.25 29.06 0.07
CA VAL A 136 -7.14 28.11 0.74
C VAL A 136 -6.66 26.74 0.29
N PHE A 137 -6.14 25.94 1.21
CA PHE A 137 -5.82 24.54 0.96
C PHE A 137 -7.10 23.83 0.48
N PRO A 138 -7.03 22.94 -0.54
CA PRO A 138 -8.15 22.06 -0.86
C PRO A 138 -8.35 21.12 0.33
N GLN A 139 -9.41 21.34 1.11
CA GLN A 139 -9.68 20.61 2.35
C GLN A 139 -10.60 19.39 2.16
N GLU A 140 -10.90 19.02 0.92
CA GLU A 140 -11.80 17.91 0.60
C GLU A 140 -11.27 17.12 -0.61
N ASP A 141 -10.19 16.37 -0.40
CA ASP A 141 -9.91 15.20 -1.25
C ASP A 141 -10.58 13.97 -0.61
N PRO A 142 -11.64 13.40 -1.20
CA PRO A 142 -12.35 12.25 -0.66
C PRO A 142 -11.50 10.95 -0.66
N SER A 143 -10.27 10.98 -1.18
CA SER A 143 -9.32 9.86 -1.08
C SER A 143 -8.48 9.86 0.20
N LEU A 144 -8.50 10.94 0.99
CA LEU A 144 -7.78 11.03 2.25
C LEU A 144 -8.74 10.82 3.42
N SER A 145 -8.67 9.64 4.02
CA SER A 145 -9.42 9.32 5.24
C SER A 145 -8.93 10.21 6.38
N ASN A 146 -9.76 11.16 6.80
CA ASN A 146 -9.56 11.99 7.99
C ASN A 146 -9.73 11.14 9.25
N ALA A 147 -8.78 10.26 9.53
CA ALA A 147 -8.69 9.60 10.83
C ALA A 147 -7.91 10.53 11.78
N PRO A 148 -8.46 10.90 12.95
CA PRO A 148 -7.71 11.62 13.97
C PRO A 148 -6.45 10.83 14.35
N LEU A 149 -5.27 11.47 14.33
CA LEU A 149 -4.03 10.87 14.86
C LEU A 149 -4.10 10.82 16.39
N GLU A 150 -4.85 9.88 16.93
CA GLU A 150 -4.77 9.50 18.34
C GLU A 150 -3.80 8.33 18.49
N LYS A 151 -2.50 8.65 18.58
CA LYS A 151 -1.55 7.83 19.35
C LYS A 151 -0.26 8.63 19.60
N PRO A 152 0.09 8.93 20.87
CA PRO A 152 1.41 9.42 21.18
C PRO A 152 2.44 8.31 20.96
N ASN A 153 3.36 8.54 20.02
CA ASN A 153 4.54 7.70 19.80
C ASN A 153 5.43 7.74 21.06
N THR A 154 5.32 6.72 21.91
CA THR A 154 6.29 6.48 22.99
C THR A 154 7.53 5.81 22.37
N ILE A 155 8.41 6.62 21.77
CA ILE A 155 9.73 6.20 21.24
C ILE A 155 10.84 6.74 22.16
N ILE A 156 10.62 6.72 23.47
CA ILE A 156 11.68 7.00 24.44
C ILE A 156 11.77 5.78 25.36
N PRO A 157 12.81 4.94 25.23
CA PRO A 157 13.12 3.96 26.26
C PRO A 157 13.58 4.71 27.53
N PRO A 158 13.22 4.25 28.74
CA PRO A 158 13.71 4.86 29.96
C PRO A 158 15.24 4.72 30.03
N ALA A 159 15.91 5.78 30.48
CA ALA A 159 17.34 5.79 30.74
C ALA A 159 17.68 4.80 31.87
N ASN A 160 18.79 4.08 31.69
CA ASN A 160 19.33 3.10 32.63
C ASN A 160 19.76 3.73 33.95
N ASP A 161 19.24 3.23 35.06
CA ASP A 161 19.86 3.36 36.39
C ASP A 161 19.86 1.97 37.06
N ALA A 162 21.01 1.28 37.03
CA ALA A 162 21.46 0.35 38.09
C ALA A 162 22.76 -0.39 37.70
N ASP A 163 23.85 0.37 37.58
CA ASP A 163 25.17 -0.12 38.02
C ASP A 163 25.15 -0.11 39.57
N ASN A 164 24.72 -1.18 40.24
CA ASN A 164 25.17 -1.48 41.61
C ASN A 164 24.79 -2.91 42.09
N SER A 165 25.77 -3.82 42.10
CA SER A 165 26.00 -4.94 43.05
C SER A 165 26.88 -5.97 42.34
N THR A 166 28.20 -5.84 42.33
CA THR A 166 29.11 -6.08 43.47
C THR A 166 28.71 -7.31 44.29
N THR A 167 29.35 -8.43 43.96
CA THR A 167 30.09 -9.29 44.90
C THR A 167 29.43 -9.56 46.26
N ARG A 168 28.88 -10.77 46.47
CA ARG A 168 29.37 -11.76 47.45
C ARG A 168 28.56 -13.05 47.41
#